data_AF-A0A9E5WVY5-F1
#
_entry.id   AF-A0A9E5WVY5-F1
#
_cell.length_a   1.000
_cell.length_b   1.000
_cell.length_c   1.000
_cell.angle_alpha   90.00
_cell.angle_beta   90.00
_cell.angle_gamma   90.00
#
_symmetry.space_group_name_H-M   'P 1'
#
loop_
_entity.id
_entity.type
_entity.pdbx_description
1 polymer ?
#
loop_
_entity_poly.entity_id
_entity_poly.type
_entity_poly.pdbx_seq_one_letter_code
_entity_poly.pdbx_strand_id
1 'polypeptide(L)'
;LPVSACRALGARVVIAVGLHADAFGQGVMQRKQKFDQLADDGGGGLEKVAKGKLTERLMLRRLFNAGQNAPGVGSVMLASFNILMDRISRARIAGDPPDVLMTPQAGHIPLLDFDRADELIKLGRDAVDNQIRELESALSYLA
;
A
#
# COMPACT_ATOMS: atom_id res chain seq x y z
N LEU A 1 1.15 3.95 11.82
CA LEU A 1 0.60 2.85 12.63
C LEU A 1 0.19 3.38 14.00
N PRO A 2 -1.01 3.07 14.51
CA PRO A 2 -1.56 3.65 15.74
C PRO A 2 -1.08 2.90 17.01
N VAL A 3 0.23 2.84 17.24
CA VAL A 3 0.84 2.13 18.39
C VAL A 3 0.32 2.68 19.73
N SER A 4 0.31 4.01 19.86
CA SER A 4 -0.11 4.68 21.10
C SER A 4 -1.55 4.40 21.47
N ALA A 5 -2.43 4.29 20.46
CA ALA A 5 -3.82 3.92 20.68
C ALA A 5 -3.93 2.48 21.19
N CYS A 6 -3.16 1.54 20.64
CA CYS A 6 -3.15 0.15 21.11
C CYS A 6 -2.69 0.07 22.57
N ARG A 7 -1.62 0.79 22.93
CA ARG A 7 -1.13 0.86 24.31
C ARG A 7 -2.15 1.49 25.26
N ALA A 8 -2.79 2.58 24.85
CA ALA A 8 -3.83 3.24 25.65
C ALA A 8 -5.05 2.34 25.89
N LEU A 9 -5.34 1.42 24.97
CA LEU A 9 -6.40 0.40 25.12
C LEU A 9 -5.97 -0.81 25.98
N GLY A 10 -4.78 -0.77 26.58
CA GLY A 10 -4.30 -1.83 27.48
C GLY A 10 -3.54 -2.96 26.79
N ALA A 11 -3.13 -2.79 25.53
CA ALA A 11 -2.26 -3.78 24.89
C ALA A 11 -0.92 -3.87 25.65
N ARG A 12 -0.61 -5.06 26.17
CA ARG A 12 0.67 -5.33 26.86
C ARG A 12 1.84 -5.51 25.90
N VAL A 13 1.55 -5.99 24.70
CA VAL A 13 2.48 -6.14 23.57
C VAL A 13 1.77 -5.64 22.32
N VAL A 14 2.47 -4.86 21.51
CA VAL A 14 2.03 -4.31 20.23
C VAL A 14 2.91 -4.84 19.12
N ILE A 15 2.32 -5.68 18.27
CA ILE A 15 2.93 -6.16 17.04
C ILE A 15 2.37 -5.32 15.89
N ALA A 16 3.25 -4.56 15.25
CA ALA A 16 2.90 -3.66 14.17
C ALA A 16 3.23 -4.29 12.81
N VAL A 17 2.33 -4.16 11.84
CA VAL A 17 2.55 -4.60 10.45
C VAL A 17 2.53 -3.39 9.53
N GLY A 18 3.67 -3.08 8.93
CA GLY A 18 3.85 -1.98 7.97
C GLY A 18 3.86 -2.48 6.53
N LEU A 19 2.76 -2.30 5.80
CA LEU A 19 2.62 -2.71 4.39
C LEU A 19 3.17 -1.70 3.37
N HIS A 20 3.56 -0.51 3.84
CA HIS A 20 4.04 0.58 2.97
C HIS A 20 5.55 0.78 3.04
N ALA A 21 6.26 -0.06 3.81
CA ALA A 21 7.69 0.10 4.06
C ALA A 21 8.55 -0.08 2.80
N ASP A 22 8.07 -0.88 1.85
CA ASP A 22 8.68 -1.13 0.54
C ASP A 22 8.08 -0.25 -0.57
N ALA A 23 7.35 0.81 -0.18
CA ALA A 23 6.93 1.85 -1.11
C ALA A 23 8.14 2.54 -1.79
N PHE A 24 9.32 2.48 -1.17
CA PHE A 24 10.58 3.04 -1.68
C PHE A 24 11.66 1.95 -1.83
N GLY A 25 12.08 1.69 -3.07
CA GLY A 25 13.07 0.69 -3.47
C GLY A 25 13.06 0.47 -4.99
N GLN A 26 13.76 -0.54 -5.52
CA GLN A 26 13.74 -0.90 -6.96
C GLN A 26 12.31 -1.08 -7.52
N GLY A 27 11.35 -1.39 -6.66
CA GLY A 27 9.92 -1.40 -6.95
C GLY A 27 9.33 -0.05 -7.39
N VAL A 28 9.93 1.11 -7.06
CA VAL A 28 9.48 2.44 -7.55
C VAL A 28 9.70 2.61 -9.04
N MET A 29 10.80 2.05 -9.58
CA MET A 29 11.06 2.08 -11.02
C MET A 29 10.12 1.15 -11.77
N GLN A 30 9.83 -0.03 -11.20
CA GLN A 30 8.78 -0.92 -11.72
C GLN A 30 7.38 -0.32 -11.54
N ARG A 31 7.10 0.41 -10.45
CA ARG A 31 5.82 1.08 -10.22
C ARG A 31 5.62 2.21 -11.22
N LYS A 32 6.66 2.99 -11.55
CA LYS A 32 6.59 3.98 -12.64
C LYS A 32 6.25 3.29 -13.96
N GLN A 33 6.94 2.20 -14.31
CA GLN A 33 6.66 1.43 -15.52
C GLN A 33 5.24 0.80 -15.52
N LYS A 34 4.77 0.27 -14.40
CA LYS A 34 3.44 -0.36 -14.28
C LYS A 34 2.32 0.68 -14.20
N PHE A 35 2.55 1.85 -13.59
CA PHE A 35 1.61 2.97 -13.61
C PHE A 35 1.53 3.62 -14.99
N ASP A 36 2.65 3.71 -15.71
CA ASP A 36 2.67 4.12 -17.12
C ASP A 36 1.88 3.10 -17.98
N GLN A 37 2.00 1.79 -17.71
CA GLN A 37 1.19 0.73 -18.36
C GLN A 37 -0.29 0.76 -17.98
N LEU A 38 -0.65 0.97 -16.70
CA LEU A 38 -2.04 1.13 -16.24
C LEU A 38 -2.69 2.41 -16.80
N ALA A 39 -1.91 3.46 -17.06
CA ALA A 39 -2.37 4.67 -17.74
C ALA A 39 -2.61 4.42 -19.25
N ASP A 40 -1.84 3.52 -19.87
CA ASP A 40 -1.98 3.11 -21.27
C ASP A 40 -3.17 2.15 -21.48
N ASP A 41 -3.32 1.15 -20.61
CA ASP A 41 -4.42 0.16 -20.63
C ASP A 41 -5.78 0.72 -20.16
N GLY A 42 -5.78 1.87 -19.46
CA GLY A 42 -6.98 2.59 -19.01
C GLY A 42 -7.89 3.07 -20.14
N GLY A 43 -7.46 2.95 -21.41
CA GLY A 43 -8.26 3.26 -22.59
C GLY A 43 -9.44 2.33 -22.84
N GLY A 44 -9.40 1.06 -22.38
CA GLY A 44 -10.42 0.06 -22.72
C GLY A 44 -11.56 -0.12 -21.71
N GLY A 45 -11.32 0.14 -20.41
CA GLY A 45 -12.29 -0.13 -19.34
C GLY A 45 -13.36 0.94 -19.14
N LEU A 46 -13.07 2.19 -19.50
CA LEU A 46 -13.97 3.33 -19.36
C LEU A 46 -15.14 3.33 -20.36
N GLU A 47 -15.03 2.54 -21.43
CA GLU A 47 -16.08 2.46 -22.47
C GLU A 47 -17.33 1.71 -21.96
N LYS A 48 -17.16 0.79 -21.00
CA LYS A 48 -18.26 -0.06 -20.48
C LYS A 48 -18.98 0.50 -19.26
N VAL A 49 -18.43 1.49 -18.55
CA VAL A 49 -18.97 1.95 -17.24
C VAL A 49 -19.86 3.19 -17.34
N ALA A 50 -19.83 3.98 -18.41
CA ALA A 50 -20.51 5.29 -18.41
C ALA A 50 -21.70 5.40 -19.39
N LYS A 51 -22.90 5.03 -18.91
CA LYS A 51 -24.20 5.54 -19.40
C LYS A 51 -24.45 7.01 -18.96
N GLY A 52 -23.39 7.81 -18.80
CA GLY A 52 -23.42 9.21 -18.33
C GLY A 52 -23.19 10.22 -19.44
N LYS A 53 -23.58 11.49 -19.20
CA LYS A 53 -23.58 12.59 -20.18
C LYS A 53 -22.16 12.87 -20.71
N LEU A 54 -22.06 13.33 -21.96
CA LEU A 54 -20.80 13.57 -22.70
C LEU A 54 -19.76 14.42 -21.92
N THR A 55 -20.23 15.34 -21.08
CA THR A 55 -19.41 16.19 -20.21
C THR A 55 -18.73 15.41 -19.07
N GLU A 56 -19.41 14.45 -18.46
CA GLU A 56 -18.83 13.57 -17.42
C GLU A 56 -17.76 12.66 -18.03
N ARG A 57 -17.98 12.18 -19.27
CA ARG A 57 -16.99 11.39 -20.02
C ARG A 57 -15.69 12.16 -20.27
N LEU A 58 -15.79 13.44 -20.65
CA LEU A 58 -14.62 14.28 -20.90
C LEU A 58 -13.83 14.59 -19.62
N MET A 59 -14.52 14.77 -18.49
CA MET A 59 -13.88 14.98 -17.19
C MET A 59 -13.19 13.72 -16.67
N LEU A 60 -13.88 12.57 -16.65
CA LEU A 60 -13.25 11.29 -16.28
C LEU A 60 -12.06 10.98 -17.17
N ARG A 61 -12.20 11.15 -18.49
CA ARG A 61 -11.13 10.89 -19.44
C ARG A 61 -9.92 11.80 -19.20
N ARG A 62 -10.07 13.05 -18.75
CA ARG A 62 -8.92 13.90 -18.37
C ARG A 62 -8.27 13.51 -17.05
N LEU A 63 -9.04 12.98 -16.09
CA LEU A 63 -8.51 12.50 -14.81
C LEU A 63 -7.73 11.19 -14.96
N PHE A 64 -8.18 10.32 -15.88
CA PHE A 64 -7.63 9.00 -16.12
C PHE A 64 -6.66 8.91 -17.33
N ASN A 65 -6.78 9.77 -18.34
CA ASN A 65 -5.96 9.75 -19.55
C ASN A 65 -5.14 11.06 -19.64
N ALA A 66 -3.92 11.02 -19.09
CA ALA A 66 -2.89 11.97 -19.49
C ALA A 66 -2.24 11.41 -20.76
N GLY A 67 -2.24 12.21 -21.83
CA GLY A 67 -1.85 11.72 -23.14
C GLY A 67 -0.43 11.14 -23.14
N GLN A 68 -0.29 9.93 -23.69
CA GLN A 68 0.86 9.18 -24.26
C GLN A 68 2.27 9.26 -23.61
N ASN A 69 2.61 10.29 -22.82
CA ASN A 69 3.94 10.56 -22.26
C ASN A 69 3.91 11.11 -20.82
N ALA A 70 2.75 11.18 -20.16
CA ALA A 70 2.65 11.68 -18.78
C ALA A 70 1.66 10.85 -17.94
N PRO A 71 1.91 10.63 -16.64
CA PRO A 71 0.98 9.91 -15.78
C PRO A 71 -0.33 10.70 -15.58
N GLY A 72 -1.47 10.00 -15.59
CA GLY A 72 -2.78 10.61 -15.31
C GLY A 72 -2.83 11.26 -13.92
N VAL A 73 -3.52 12.38 -13.76
CA VAL A 73 -3.61 13.10 -12.46
C VAL A 73 -4.08 12.17 -11.33
N GLY A 74 -5.02 11.26 -11.63
CA GLY A 74 -5.48 10.25 -10.66
C GLY A 74 -4.38 9.25 -10.25
N SER A 75 -3.55 8.81 -11.20
CA SER A 75 -2.44 7.89 -10.92
C SER A 75 -1.36 8.52 -10.04
N VAL A 76 -1.02 9.80 -10.28
CA VAL A 76 -0.08 10.57 -9.45
C VAL A 76 -0.62 10.76 -8.05
N MET A 77 -1.93 11.00 -7.91
CA MET A 77 -2.58 11.14 -6.61
C MET A 77 -2.52 9.83 -5.80
N LEU A 78 -2.84 8.69 -6.42
CA LEU A 78 -2.74 7.38 -5.78
C LEU A 78 -1.29 7.05 -5.36
N ALA A 79 -0.32 7.33 -6.22
CA ALA A 79 1.10 7.14 -5.90
C ALA A 79 1.52 8.03 -4.71
N SER A 80 1.08 9.29 -4.69
CA SER A 80 1.37 10.26 -3.62
C SER A 80 0.77 9.82 -2.28
N PHE A 81 -0.40 9.19 -2.30
CA PHE A 81 -1.04 8.64 -1.10
C PHE A 81 -0.17 7.55 -0.44
N ASN A 82 0.40 6.64 -1.23
CA ASN A 82 1.33 5.62 -0.71
C ASN A 82 2.56 6.23 -0.03
N ILE A 83 3.12 7.30 -0.61
CA ILE A 83 4.26 8.03 -0.04
C ILE A 83 3.88 8.67 1.29
N LEU A 84 2.72 9.35 1.33
CA LEU A 84 2.23 9.99 2.54
C LEU A 84 1.98 8.98 3.66
N MET A 85 1.38 7.83 3.34
CA MET A 85 1.13 6.75 4.30
C MET A 85 2.41 6.17 4.90
N ASP A 86 3.44 5.93 4.08
CA ASP A 86 4.74 5.49 4.59
C ASP A 86 5.35 6.54 5.53
N ARG A 87 5.37 7.81 5.10
CA ARG A 87 5.95 8.89 5.91
C ARG A 87 5.23 9.07 7.25
N ILE A 88 3.90 9.04 7.26
CA ILE A 88 3.10 9.09 8.49
C ILE A 88 3.40 7.87 9.38
N SER A 89 3.52 6.68 8.78
CA SER A 89 3.80 5.46 9.52
C SER A 89 5.18 5.49 10.17
N ARG A 90 6.22 5.89 9.44
CA ARG A 90 7.59 6.06 9.97
C ARG A 90 7.65 7.11 11.07
N ALA A 91 6.99 8.26 10.88
CA ALA A 91 6.95 9.32 11.89
C ALA A 91 6.28 8.83 13.19
N ARG A 92 5.22 8.01 13.09
CA ARG A 92 4.56 7.43 14.26
C ARG A 92 5.42 6.38 14.95
N ILE A 93 6.04 5.47 14.22
CA ILE A 93 6.93 4.44 14.77
C ILE A 93 8.15 5.07 15.45
N ALA A 94 8.68 6.16 14.91
CA ALA A 94 9.79 6.89 15.52
C ALA A 94 9.41 7.57 16.85
N GLY A 95 8.17 8.04 16.97
CA GLY A 95 7.68 8.67 18.21
C GLY A 95 7.21 7.65 19.26
N ASP A 96 6.55 6.58 18.82
CA ASP A 96 6.06 5.52 19.69
C ASP A 96 6.32 4.16 19.03
N PRO A 97 7.47 3.52 19.34
CA PRO A 97 7.88 2.28 18.70
C PRO A 97 7.02 1.10 19.21
N PRO A 98 6.58 0.20 18.30
CA PRO A 98 5.96 -1.06 18.68
C PRO A 98 6.99 -2.03 19.27
N ASP A 99 6.52 -3.10 19.92
CA ASP A 99 7.41 -4.12 20.48
C ASP A 99 8.00 -5.03 19.39
N VAL A 100 7.22 -5.30 18.34
CA VAL A 100 7.68 -5.97 17.13
C VAL A 100 7.16 -5.22 15.90
N LEU A 101 8.01 -5.01 14.90
CA LEU A 101 7.63 -4.41 13.61
C LEU A 101 7.90 -5.38 12.45
N MET A 102 6.82 -5.88 11.86
CA MET A 102 6.84 -6.65 10.62
C MET A 102 6.65 -5.74 9.41
N THR A 103 7.47 -5.92 8.37
CA THR A 103 7.34 -5.19 7.11
C THR A 103 7.40 -6.15 5.91
N PRO A 104 6.30 -6.88 5.62
CA PRO A 104 6.24 -7.73 4.43
C PRO A 104 6.37 -6.88 3.15
N GLN A 105 7.05 -7.43 2.14
CA GLN A 105 7.24 -6.74 0.85
C GLN A 105 6.04 -7.01 -0.06
N ALA A 106 5.08 -6.09 -0.08
CA ALA A 106 3.83 -6.17 -0.84
C ALA A 106 3.60 -4.99 -1.81
N GLY A 107 4.54 -4.06 -1.91
CA GLY A 107 4.43 -2.81 -2.64
C GLY A 107 4.37 -2.95 -4.17
N HIS A 108 4.53 -4.15 -4.72
CA HIS A 108 4.30 -4.49 -6.13
C HIS A 108 2.85 -4.93 -6.41
N ILE A 109 2.02 -5.04 -5.37
CA ILE A 109 0.59 -5.35 -5.47
C ILE A 109 -0.21 -4.04 -5.31
N PRO A 110 -0.90 -3.57 -6.36
CA PRO A 110 -1.76 -2.41 -6.30
C PRO A 110 -2.88 -2.55 -5.27
N LEU A 111 -3.32 -1.42 -4.70
CA LEU A 111 -4.38 -1.37 -3.68
C LEU A 111 -5.73 -1.91 -4.15
N LEU A 112 -5.98 -1.96 -5.46
CA LEU A 112 -7.26 -2.35 -6.06
C LEU A 112 -7.24 -3.72 -6.74
N ASP A 113 -6.11 -4.45 -6.67
CA ASP A 113 -5.94 -5.78 -7.28
C ASP A 113 -6.40 -6.88 -6.31
N PHE A 114 -7.71 -7.10 -6.24
CA PHE A 114 -8.34 -8.05 -5.32
C PHE A 114 -8.16 -9.53 -5.71
N ASP A 115 -7.68 -9.80 -6.93
CA ASP A 115 -7.42 -11.13 -7.47
C ASP A 115 -6.12 -11.75 -6.95
N ARG A 116 -5.21 -10.94 -6.40
CA ARG A 116 -3.89 -11.40 -5.87
C ARG A 116 -3.90 -11.68 -4.37
N ALA A 117 -5.06 -12.00 -3.81
CA ALA A 117 -5.21 -12.27 -2.37
C ALA A 117 -4.32 -13.43 -1.88
N ASP A 118 -4.23 -14.51 -2.65
CA ASP A 118 -3.43 -15.69 -2.29
C ASP A 118 -1.94 -15.36 -2.16
N GLU A 119 -1.43 -14.49 -3.03
CA GLU A 119 -0.05 -14.00 -2.99
C GLU A 119 0.20 -13.15 -1.73
N LEU A 120 -0.71 -12.23 -1.41
CA LEU A 120 -0.62 -11.40 -0.20
C LEU A 120 -0.64 -12.25 1.09
N ILE A 121 -1.50 -13.26 1.14
CA ILE A 121 -1.58 -14.19 2.30
C ILE A 121 -0.25 -14.92 2.46
N LYS A 122 0.32 -15.42 1.36
CA LYS A 122 1.62 -16.10 1.38
C LYS A 122 2.73 -15.17 1.88
N LEU A 123 2.81 -13.95 1.36
CA LEU A 123 3.78 -12.94 1.82
C LEU A 123 3.66 -12.65 3.33
N GLY A 124 2.41 -12.61 3.83
CA GLY A 124 2.15 -12.46 5.26
C GLY A 124 2.66 -13.64 6.10
N ARG A 125 2.43 -14.87 5.65
CA ARG A 125 2.93 -16.09 6.31
C ARG A 125 4.46 -16.11 6.32
N ASP A 126 5.07 -15.89 5.17
CA ASP A 126 6.52 -15.88 5.03
C ASP A 126 7.15 -14.80 5.94
N ALA A 127 6.51 -13.63 6.08
CA ALA A 127 6.98 -12.58 6.99
C ALA A 127 6.93 -12.99 8.47
N VAL A 128 5.86 -13.69 8.88
CA VAL A 128 5.74 -14.24 10.24
C VAL A 128 6.78 -15.31 10.49
N ASP A 129 6.94 -16.26 9.56
CA ASP A 129 7.90 -17.36 9.69
C ASP A 129 9.34 -16.84 9.82
N ASN A 130 9.68 -15.79 9.07
CA ASN A 130 11.00 -15.14 9.14
C ASN A 130 11.25 -14.42 10.48
N GLN A 131 10.20 -13.95 11.16
CA GLN A 131 10.30 -13.22 12.44
C GLN A 131 9.81 -14.03 13.65
N ILE A 132 9.56 -15.34 13.49
CA ILE A 132 8.90 -16.16 14.51
C ILE A 132 9.62 -16.10 15.87
N ARG A 133 10.96 -16.09 15.87
CA ARG A 133 11.76 -16.04 17.11
C ARG A 133 11.60 -14.72 17.86
N GLU A 134 11.51 -13.60 17.13
CA GLU A 134 11.31 -12.27 17.72
C GLU A 134 9.89 -12.16 18.29
N LEU A 135 8.90 -12.70 17.58
CA LEU A 135 7.51 -12.78 18.05
C LEU A 135 7.39 -13.65 19.31
N GLU A 136 7.98 -14.84 19.33
CA GLU A 136 8.00 -15.72 20.50
C GLU A 136 8.68 -15.04 21.69
N SER A 137 9.81 -14.36 21.47
CA SER A 137 10.48 -13.58 22.51
C SER A 137 9.59 -12.48 23.05
N ALA A 138 8.92 -11.71 22.19
CA ALA A 138 8.02 -10.64 22.60
C ALA A 138 6.82 -11.18 23.40
N LEU A 139 6.25 -12.32 22.98
CA LEU A 139 5.15 -12.98 23.67
C LEU A 139 5.58 -13.61 25.00
N SER A 140 6.84 -14.04 25.14
CA SER A 140 7.32 -14.63 26.40
C SER A 140 7.27 -13.66 27.58
N TYR A 141 7.37 -12.34 27.33
CA TYR A 141 7.20 -11.30 28.36
C TYR A 141 5.77 -11.22 28.92
N LEU A 142 4.81 -11.88 28.26
CA LEU A 142 3.42 -11.93 28.70
C LEU A 142 3.13 -13.10 29.65
N ALA A 143 3.95 -14.15 29.65
CA ALA A 143 3.80 -15.35 30.49
C ALA A 143 4.29 -15.12 31.91
#